data_AF-A0A0Q9WE33-F1
#
_entry.id   AF-A0A0Q9WE33-F1
#
_cell.length_a   1.000
_cell.length_b   1.000
_cell.length_c   1.000
_cell.angle_alpha   90.00
_cell.angle_beta   90.00
_cell.angle_gamma   90.00
#
_symmetry.space_group_name_H-M   'P 1'
#
loop_
_entity.id
_entity.type
_entity.pdbx_description
1 polymer ?
#
loop_
_entity_poly.entity_id
_entity_poly.type
_entity_poly.pdbx_seq_one_letter_code
_entity_poly.pdbx_strand_id
1 'polypeptide(L)'
;MLKLKNMLLILLGCNLLLAIHATGNNNKQQQQNQETWEQDLSDTFKIEGSDQGIQKVNLKCGANSMNVMLETEKPFTGVMYTRGSFYKQTAPCFMKPTSNQGTRTLEMNFQLDQCQTLKDGELYTNIVVIQNDPELITPGDSAFSLECDFRQPRSLDVEASMQARDRNPQKLRGARGGTRQRQ
;
A
#
# COMPACT_ATOMS: atom_id res chain seq x y z
N MET A 1 -76.55 16.28 7.50
CA MET A 1 -76.68 17.12 8.71
C MET A 1 -76.48 16.19 9.91
N LEU A 2 -75.54 16.29 10.85
CA LEU A 2 -74.88 17.45 11.44
C LEU A 2 -73.66 16.96 12.27
N LYS A 3 -72.59 16.43 11.67
CA LYS A 3 -71.31 16.17 12.39
C LYS A 3 -70.06 16.55 11.58
N LEU A 4 -70.19 17.59 10.76
CA LEU A 4 -69.09 18.22 10.01
C LEU A 4 -68.74 19.62 10.53
N LYS A 5 -69.21 19.98 11.75
CA LYS A 5 -69.15 21.35 12.30
C LYS A 5 -68.30 21.51 13.57
N ASN A 6 -67.69 20.44 14.10
CA ASN A 6 -66.95 20.48 15.38
C ASN A 6 -65.44 20.20 15.28
N MET A 7 -64.89 19.90 14.09
CA MET A 7 -63.44 19.74 13.92
C MET A 7 -62.76 21.00 13.35
N LEU A 8 -63.54 21.96 12.84
CA LEU A 8 -63.05 23.22 12.27
C LEU A 8 -62.90 24.34 13.32
N LEU A 9 -63.36 24.14 14.55
CA LEU A 9 -63.33 25.15 15.62
C LEU A 9 -62.13 25.05 16.56
N ILE A 10 -61.37 23.95 16.53
CA ILE A 10 -60.16 23.80 17.37
C ILE A 10 -58.91 24.37 16.65
N LEU A 11 -58.98 24.54 15.32
CA LEU A 11 -57.92 25.15 14.49
C LEU A 11 -57.82 26.69 14.61
N LEU A 12 -58.72 27.34 15.37
CA LEU A 12 -58.77 28.80 15.51
C LEU A 12 -58.50 29.30 16.94
N GLY A 13 -58.15 28.42 17.88
CA GLY A 13 -58.08 28.73 19.32
C GLY A 13 -56.71 28.93 19.96
N CYS A 14 -55.59 28.65 19.28
CA CYS A 14 -54.24 28.77 19.87
C CYS A 14 -53.27 29.62 19.03
N ASN A 15 -53.77 30.60 18.28
CA ASN A 15 -52.94 31.54 17.51
C ASN A 15 -52.83 32.95 18.13
N LEU A 16 -53.31 33.16 19.35
CA LEU A 16 -53.06 34.37 20.13
C LEU A 16 -52.53 33.94 21.49
N LEU A 17 -51.41 34.53 21.95
CA LEU A 17 -50.51 34.12 23.05
C LEU A 17 -49.41 33.20 22.49
N LEU A 18 -48.31 33.69 21.90
CA LEU A 18 -47.30 34.54 22.53
C LEU A 18 -46.51 35.29 21.45
N ALA A 19 -46.77 36.57 21.30
CA ALA A 19 -45.83 37.52 20.71
C ALA A 19 -45.22 38.35 21.84
N ILE A 20 -43.97 38.80 21.64
CA ILE A 20 -43.08 39.59 22.53
C ILE A 20 -42.26 38.64 23.44
N HIS A 21 -40.93 38.44 23.31
CA HIS A 21 -39.79 39.37 23.29
C HIS A 21 -38.63 38.83 22.40
N ALA A 22 -38.10 39.64 21.47
CA ALA A 22 -36.79 40.32 21.52
C ALA A 22 -35.53 39.46 21.17
N THR A 23 -34.99 39.74 19.97
CA THR A 23 -33.56 39.88 19.61
C THR A 23 -32.57 38.82 20.08
N GLY A 24 -32.10 38.00 19.13
CA GLY A 24 -30.92 37.15 19.29
C GLY A 24 -30.53 36.50 17.97
N ASN A 25 -29.61 37.13 17.25
CA ASN A 25 -28.96 36.60 16.05
C ASN A 25 -28.24 35.29 16.42
N ASN A 26 -28.56 34.17 15.76
CA ASN A 26 -27.65 33.03 15.55
C ASN A 26 -28.31 32.00 14.62
N ASN A 27 -27.99 32.10 13.33
CA ASN A 27 -28.03 30.96 12.42
C ASN A 27 -27.08 29.89 12.96
N LYS A 28 -27.62 28.75 13.38
CA LYS A 28 -27.02 27.40 13.32
C LYS A 28 -27.78 26.49 14.29
N GLN A 29 -28.49 25.50 13.74
CA GLN A 29 -28.52 24.10 14.18
C GLN A 29 -29.79 23.43 13.67
N GLN A 30 -29.65 22.58 12.66
CA GLN A 30 -30.18 21.22 12.66
C GLN A 30 -29.77 20.54 11.35
N GLN A 31 -28.51 20.10 11.33
CA GLN A 31 -28.08 19.03 10.44
C GLN A 31 -27.09 18.18 11.23
N GLN A 32 -27.63 17.33 12.09
CA GLN A 32 -26.90 16.29 12.78
C GLN A 32 -27.90 15.18 13.05
N ASN A 33 -27.83 14.11 12.25
CA ASN A 33 -27.40 12.81 12.75
C ASN A 33 -27.79 11.73 11.73
N GLN A 34 -27.02 11.64 10.64
CA GLN A 34 -27.01 10.45 9.81
C GLN A 34 -25.63 10.28 9.17
N GLU A 35 -24.60 10.37 10.00
CA GLU A 35 -23.25 9.88 9.70
C GLU A 35 -22.83 9.04 10.90
N THR A 36 -23.45 7.87 11.02
CA THR A 36 -23.02 6.86 11.96
C THR A 36 -22.58 5.67 11.10
N TRP A 37 -21.36 5.22 11.35
CA TRP A 37 -20.72 4.00 10.81
C TRP A 37 -19.92 4.09 9.51
N GLU A 38 -19.04 5.07 9.37
CA GLU A 38 -17.82 4.93 8.56
C GLU A 38 -16.73 5.85 9.15
N GLN A 39 -16.45 5.67 10.43
CA GLN A 39 -15.20 6.20 10.97
C GLN A 39 -14.07 5.36 10.39
N ASP A 40 -13.33 5.94 9.46
CA ASP A 40 -12.06 5.41 8.97
C ASP A 40 -11.05 5.39 10.13
N LEU A 41 -11.05 4.29 10.90
CA LEU A 41 -10.18 4.10 12.06
C LEU A 41 -8.72 3.83 11.65
N SER A 42 -8.44 3.79 10.35
CA SER A 42 -7.12 3.51 9.82
C SER A 42 -6.07 4.59 10.15
N ASP A 43 -6.52 5.81 10.51
CA ASP A 43 -5.66 6.91 10.95
C ASP A 43 -5.67 7.15 12.48
N THR A 44 -6.65 6.60 13.21
CA THR A 44 -6.77 6.79 14.67
C THR A 44 -6.05 5.72 15.48
N PHE A 45 -5.93 4.50 14.95
CA PHE A 45 -5.02 3.50 15.51
C PHE A 45 -3.60 3.74 15.00
N LYS A 46 -2.85 4.56 15.74
CA LYS A 46 -1.38 4.46 15.72
C LYS A 46 -1.03 3.11 16.35
N ILE A 47 -1.05 2.05 15.54
CA ILE A 47 -0.43 0.78 15.92
C ILE A 47 1.06 1.09 16.04
N GLU A 48 1.51 1.42 17.24
CA GLU A 48 2.91 1.29 17.59
C GLU A 48 3.25 -0.18 17.33
N GLY A 49 3.96 -0.44 16.23
CA GLY A 49 4.17 -1.80 15.72
C GLY A 49 4.68 -2.71 16.83
N SER A 50 3.91 -3.73 17.17
CA SER A 50 4.37 -4.80 18.04
C SER A 50 5.27 -5.72 17.23
N ASP A 51 6.56 -5.75 17.55
CA ASP A 51 7.53 -6.68 16.96
C ASP A 51 7.42 -8.10 17.52
N GLN A 52 6.43 -8.38 18.38
CA GLN A 52 6.30 -9.68 19.04
C GLN A 52 6.17 -10.84 18.04
N GLY A 53 7.18 -11.72 18.03
CA GLY A 53 7.25 -12.90 17.17
C GLY A 53 7.75 -12.62 15.75
N ILE A 54 7.97 -11.35 15.39
CA ILE A 54 8.59 -10.94 14.12
C ILE A 54 10.10 -10.89 14.33
N GLN A 55 10.83 -11.71 13.59
CA GLN A 55 12.29 -11.71 13.62
C GLN A 55 12.85 -10.60 12.72
N LYS A 56 12.26 -10.41 11.54
CA LYS A 56 12.75 -9.45 10.55
C LYS A 56 11.67 -9.09 9.53
N VAL A 57 11.65 -7.82 9.13
CA VAL A 57 10.96 -7.36 7.92
C VAL A 57 12.00 -6.69 7.03
N ASN A 58 12.14 -7.17 5.80
CA ASN A 58 13.13 -6.66 4.86
C ASN A 58 12.47 -6.18 3.57
N LEU A 59 12.73 -4.93 3.20
CA LEU A 59 12.30 -4.34 1.94
C LEU A 59 13.47 -4.34 0.93
N LYS A 60 13.22 -4.84 -0.29
CA LYS A 60 14.10 -4.66 -1.44
C LYS A 60 13.36 -3.88 -2.53
N CYS A 61 13.90 -2.73 -2.90
CA CYS A 61 13.41 -1.92 -4.01
C CYS A 61 14.12 -2.32 -5.31
N GLY A 62 13.39 -2.99 -6.21
CA GLY A 62 13.78 -3.23 -7.58
C GLY A 62 13.57 -2.00 -8.47
N ALA A 63 13.87 -2.11 -9.77
CA ALA A 63 13.68 -0.99 -10.70
C ALA A 63 12.20 -0.58 -10.87
N ASN A 64 11.26 -1.52 -10.72
CA ASN A 64 9.82 -1.30 -10.85
C ASN A 64 8.98 -2.08 -9.82
N SER A 65 9.60 -2.61 -8.76
CA SER A 65 8.91 -3.45 -7.78
C SER A 65 9.40 -3.24 -6.35
N MET A 66 8.52 -3.55 -5.40
CA MET A 66 8.83 -3.72 -3.99
C MET A 66 8.73 -5.20 -3.63
N ASN A 67 9.77 -5.72 -2.98
CA ASN A 67 9.81 -7.08 -2.46
C ASN A 67 9.96 -7.02 -0.93
N VAL A 68 8.93 -7.47 -0.24
CA VAL A 68 8.84 -7.49 1.22
C VAL A 68 9.01 -8.94 1.68
N MET A 69 9.99 -9.17 2.54
CA MET A 69 10.24 -10.47 3.15
C MET A 69 10.00 -10.37 4.65
N LEU A 70 9.05 -11.15 5.14
CA LEU A 70 8.76 -11.35 6.56
C LEU A 70 9.46 -12.62 7.04
N GLU A 71 10.20 -12.52 8.14
CA GLU A 71 10.75 -13.65 8.89
C GLU A 71 10.21 -13.61 10.32
N THR A 72 9.73 -14.75 10.83
CA THR A 72 9.15 -14.89 12.17
C THR A 72 9.84 -15.99 12.97
N GLU A 73 9.85 -15.85 14.30
CA GLU A 73 10.50 -16.82 15.20
C GLU A 73 9.81 -18.20 15.16
N LYS A 74 8.48 -18.16 15.12
CA LYS A 74 7.60 -19.34 15.05
C LYS A 74 6.88 -19.37 13.69
N PRO A 75 6.38 -20.53 13.25
CA PRO A 75 5.56 -20.61 12.04
C PRO A 75 4.40 -19.61 12.12
N PHE A 76 4.40 -18.64 11.20
CA PHE A 76 3.37 -17.64 11.04
C PHE A 76 2.18 -18.25 10.30
N THR A 77 0.98 -18.09 10.84
CA THR A 77 -0.29 -18.59 10.29
C THR A 77 -1.25 -17.47 9.88
N GLY A 78 -0.89 -16.22 10.16
CA GLY A 78 -1.70 -15.05 9.88
C GLY A 78 -1.59 -14.58 8.43
N VAL A 79 -1.77 -13.28 8.22
CA VAL A 79 -1.82 -12.66 6.89
C VAL A 79 -0.93 -11.43 6.81
N MET A 80 -0.37 -11.18 5.62
CA MET A 80 0.40 -9.99 5.31
C MET A 80 -0.24 -9.29 4.10
N TYR A 81 -0.59 -8.01 4.21
CA TYR A 81 -1.27 -7.29 3.14
C TYR A 81 -0.90 -5.81 3.11
N THR A 82 -1.05 -5.18 1.96
CA THR A 82 -0.93 -3.73 1.82
C THR A 82 -2.20 -3.03 2.29
N ARG A 83 -2.07 -1.82 2.84
CA ARG A 83 -3.23 -1.04 3.32
C ARG A 83 -4.32 -0.96 2.24
N GLY A 84 -5.55 -1.21 2.65
CA GLY A 84 -6.72 -1.24 1.76
C GLY A 84 -6.88 -2.53 0.93
N SER A 85 -5.99 -3.53 1.08
CA SER A 85 -6.05 -4.78 0.31
C SER A 85 -6.61 -5.98 1.08
N PHE A 86 -6.93 -5.82 2.38
CA PHE A 86 -7.44 -6.90 3.23
C PHE A 86 -8.67 -7.59 2.64
N TYR A 87 -9.71 -6.85 2.26
CA TYR A 87 -10.97 -7.43 1.77
C TYR A 87 -10.84 -8.16 0.44
N LYS A 88 -9.86 -7.81 -0.40
CA LYS A 88 -9.66 -8.47 -1.69
C LYS A 88 -9.08 -9.87 -1.53
N GLN A 89 -8.26 -10.08 -0.49
CA GLN A 89 -7.61 -11.36 -0.20
C GLN A 89 -6.88 -12.01 -1.38
N THR A 90 -6.35 -11.19 -2.28
CA THR A 90 -5.71 -11.64 -3.53
C THR A 90 -4.27 -11.17 -3.62
N ALA A 91 -3.39 -12.08 -4.02
CA ALA A 91 -2.04 -11.75 -4.44
C ALA A 91 -2.06 -10.72 -5.61
N PRO A 92 -1.04 -9.85 -5.75
CA PRO A 92 0.16 -9.79 -4.91
C PRO A 92 -0.02 -8.94 -3.64
N CYS A 93 -1.17 -8.31 -3.44
CA CYS A 93 -1.37 -7.31 -2.38
C CYS A 93 -1.82 -7.89 -1.03
N PHE A 94 -2.09 -9.19 -0.99
CA PHE A 94 -2.46 -9.97 0.18
C PHE A 94 -1.82 -11.35 0.07
N MET A 95 -1.08 -11.74 1.09
CA MET A 95 -0.33 -12.97 1.17
C MET A 95 -0.67 -13.70 2.47
N LYS A 96 -0.77 -15.02 2.39
CA LYS A 96 -0.91 -15.90 3.53
C LYS A 96 -0.07 -17.16 3.31
N PRO A 97 0.37 -17.83 4.38
CA PRO A 97 0.99 -19.15 4.27
C PRO A 97 0.12 -20.11 3.46
N THR A 98 0.75 -20.92 2.59
CA THR A 98 0.05 -21.95 1.82
C THR A 98 -0.24 -23.21 2.64
N SER A 99 0.55 -23.44 3.70
CA SER A 99 0.39 -24.56 4.64
C SER A 99 -0.43 -24.13 5.85
N ASN A 100 -1.34 -24.99 6.28
CA ASN A 100 -2.09 -24.81 7.53
C ASN A 100 -1.20 -24.82 8.78
N GLN A 101 0.02 -25.37 8.68
CA GLN A 101 1.01 -25.34 9.77
C GLN A 101 1.79 -24.01 9.84
N GLY A 102 1.52 -23.08 8.92
CA GLY A 102 2.24 -21.82 8.78
C GLY A 102 3.60 -21.96 8.11
N THR A 103 4.31 -20.84 8.03
CA THR A 103 5.69 -20.74 7.52
C THR A 103 6.45 -19.72 8.34
N ARG A 104 7.78 -19.90 8.51
CA ARG A 104 8.61 -18.88 9.15
C ARG A 104 8.96 -17.72 8.23
N THR A 105 8.77 -17.90 6.93
CA THR A 105 9.08 -16.89 5.93
C THR A 105 7.89 -16.67 5.01
N LEU A 106 7.53 -15.41 4.78
CA LEU A 106 6.46 -15.03 3.87
C LEU A 106 6.92 -13.87 2.99
N GLU A 107 6.77 -14.04 1.69
CA GLU A 107 7.21 -13.08 0.69
C GLU A 107 6.00 -12.38 0.04
N MET A 108 6.11 -11.08 -0.17
CA MET A 108 5.19 -10.29 -0.96
C MET A 108 5.96 -9.47 -1.99
N ASN A 109 5.62 -9.62 -3.26
CA ASN A 109 6.28 -8.92 -4.36
C ASN A 109 5.22 -8.26 -5.25
N PHE A 110 5.26 -6.93 -5.36
CA PHE A 110 4.31 -6.15 -6.15
C PHE A 110 5.00 -5.03 -6.92
N GLN A 111 4.39 -4.62 -8.04
CA GLN A 111 4.89 -3.51 -8.85
C GLN A 111 4.62 -2.16 -8.17
N LEU A 112 5.46 -1.16 -8.46
CA LEU A 112 5.36 0.18 -7.85
C LEU A 112 4.06 0.92 -8.16
N ASP A 113 3.33 0.53 -9.19
CA ASP A 113 2.02 1.07 -9.59
C ASP A 113 0.83 0.24 -9.06
N GLN A 114 1.11 -0.82 -8.29
CA GLN A 114 0.11 -1.72 -7.73
C GLN A 114 -0.05 -1.52 -6.23
N CYS A 115 -1.02 -2.25 -5.66
CA CYS A 115 -1.25 -2.35 -4.21
C CYS A 115 -1.42 -1.01 -3.49
N GLN A 116 -1.98 -0.02 -4.18
CA GLN A 116 -2.25 1.33 -3.63
C GLN A 116 -0.98 2.06 -3.19
N THR A 117 0.15 1.77 -3.83
CA THR A 117 1.41 2.49 -3.60
C THR A 117 1.26 3.95 -3.97
N LEU A 118 1.61 4.84 -3.04
CA LEU A 118 1.61 6.27 -3.25
C LEU A 118 2.91 6.67 -3.93
N LYS A 119 2.81 7.51 -4.96
CA LYS A 119 3.96 8.04 -5.71
C LYS A 119 4.04 9.55 -5.53
N ASP A 120 5.20 10.03 -5.09
CA ASP A 120 5.56 11.45 -5.04
C ASP A 120 6.91 11.66 -5.75
N GLY A 121 6.86 12.09 -7.01
CA GLY A 121 8.05 12.15 -7.87
C GLY A 121 8.67 10.76 -8.05
N GLU A 122 9.89 10.58 -7.56
CA GLU A 122 10.63 9.29 -7.57
C GLU A 122 10.65 8.61 -6.19
N LEU A 123 9.77 9.04 -5.28
CA LEU A 123 9.51 8.40 -3.99
C LEU A 123 8.25 7.54 -4.09
N TYR A 124 8.36 6.28 -3.70
CA TYR A 124 7.23 5.34 -3.65
C TYR A 124 7.03 4.85 -2.22
N THR A 125 5.83 5.01 -1.69
CA THR A 125 5.48 4.62 -0.31
C THR A 125 4.28 3.71 -0.25
N ASN A 126 4.29 2.77 0.69
CA ASN A 126 3.16 1.87 0.97
C ASN A 126 3.17 1.51 2.46
N ILE A 127 2.08 0.94 2.97
CA ILE A 127 2.03 0.40 4.33
C ILE A 127 1.69 -1.08 4.22
N VAL A 128 2.56 -1.93 4.74
CA VAL A 128 2.28 -3.36 4.89
C VAL A 128 1.83 -3.64 6.31
N VAL A 129 0.70 -4.32 6.43
CA VAL A 129 0.11 -4.78 7.67
C VAL A 129 0.34 -6.28 7.79
N ILE A 130 0.79 -6.71 8.97
CA ILE A 130 0.99 -8.10 9.36
C ILE A 130 0.03 -8.37 10.50
N GLN A 131 -0.93 -9.25 10.28
CA GLN A 131 -1.88 -9.69 11.30
C GLN A 131 -1.57 -11.12 11.68
N ASN A 132 -1.49 -11.39 12.98
CA ASN A 132 -1.20 -12.75 13.46
C ASN A 132 -2.39 -13.69 13.35
N ASP A 133 -3.59 -13.15 13.43
CA ASP A 133 -4.85 -13.85 13.23
C ASP A 133 -5.50 -13.39 11.91
N PRO A 134 -5.95 -14.31 11.04
CA PRO A 134 -6.55 -13.96 9.75
C PRO A 134 -7.95 -13.32 9.85
N GLU A 135 -8.63 -13.44 10.99
CA GLU A 135 -10.02 -13.00 11.18
C GLU A 135 -10.13 -11.82 12.14
N LEU A 136 -9.21 -11.70 13.10
CA LEU A 136 -9.30 -10.72 14.19
C LEU A 136 -8.07 -9.82 14.26
N ILE A 137 -8.30 -8.54 14.55
CA ILE A 137 -7.22 -7.61 14.90
C ILE A 137 -6.76 -7.93 16.33
N THR A 138 -5.46 -8.20 16.50
CA THR A 138 -4.87 -8.53 17.81
C THR A 138 -3.81 -7.50 18.22
N PRO A 139 -3.53 -7.31 19.51
CA PRO A 139 -2.44 -6.42 19.96
C PRO A 139 -1.05 -6.78 19.42
N GLY A 140 -0.86 -7.99 18.90
CA GLY A 140 0.39 -8.42 18.26
C GLY A 140 0.51 -7.99 16.79
N ASP A 141 -0.55 -7.46 16.20
CA ASP A 141 -0.54 -7.03 14.80
C ASP A 141 0.37 -5.81 14.63
N SER A 142 0.93 -5.69 13.42
CA SER A 142 1.93 -4.68 13.12
C SER A 142 1.70 -4.04 11.76
N ALA A 143 2.09 -2.76 11.64
CA ALA A 143 2.09 -2.03 10.38
C ALA A 143 3.45 -1.38 10.14
N PHE A 144 4.03 -1.62 8.96
CA PHE A 144 5.33 -1.12 8.55
C PHE A 144 5.18 -0.18 7.36
N SER A 145 5.74 1.03 7.48
CA SER A 145 5.87 1.94 6.35
C SER A 145 7.01 1.49 5.44
N LEU A 146 6.70 1.29 4.17
CA LEU A 146 7.65 0.97 3.12
C LEU A 146 7.99 2.23 2.34
N GLU A 147 9.27 2.40 2.04
CA GLU A 147 9.76 3.53 1.26
C GLU A 147 10.84 3.09 0.28
N CYS A 148 10.62 3.41 -1.01
CA CYS A 148 11.62 3.31 -2.06
C CYS A 148 11.85 4.71 -2.63
N ASP A 149 12.96 5.34 -2.22
CA ASP A 149 13.41 6.62 -2.75
C ASP A 149 14.44 6.40 -3.86
N PHE A 150 14.08 6.73 -5.11
CA PHE A 150 14.98 6.69 -6.26
C PHE A 150 15.58 8.04 -6.62
N ARG A 151 15.26 9.11 -5.88
CA ARG A 151 15.87 10.45 -6.08
C ARG A 151 17.35 10.44 -5.71
N GLN A 152 17.75 9.53 -4.82
CA GLN A 152 19.12 9.35 -4.40
C GLN A 152 19.76 8.22 -5.24
N PRO A 153 20.67 8.54 -6.19
CA PRO A 153 21.36 7.50 -6.94
C PRO A 153 22.19 6.66 -5.97
N ARG A 154 22.03 5.33 -6.03
CA ARG A 154 22.92 4.41 -5.32
C ARG A 154 24.29 4.50 -6.00
N SER A 155 25.31 5.00 -5.29
CA SER A 155 26.69 4.97 -5.77
C SER A 155 27.16 3.52 -5.85
N LEU A 156 26.99 2.90 -7.00
CA LEU A 156 27.52 1.57 -7.31
C LEU A 156 28.53 1.73 -8.44
N ASP A 157 29.81 1.73 -8.08
CA ASP A 157 30.88 1.64 -9.07
C ASP A 157 30.88 0.21 -9.63
N VAL A 158 30.42 0.06 -10.87
CA VAL A 158 30.40 -1.22 -11.57
C VAL A 158 31.66 -1.31 -12.44
N GLU A 159 32.59 -2.19 -12.07
CA GLU A 159 33.76 -2.48 -12.89
C GLU A 159 33.40 -3.51 -13.97
N ALA A 160 33.43 -3.09 -15.23
CA ALA A 160 33.18 -3.96 -16.37
C ALA A 160 34.50 -4.28 -17.09
N SER A 161 35.05 -5.48 -16.89
CA SER A 161 36.20 -5.95 -17.67
C SER A 161 35.73 -6.62 -18.96
N MET A 162 35.99 -6.01 -20.12
CA MET A 162 35.81 -6.67 -21.42
C MET A 162 37.07 -7.45 -21.81
N GLN A 163 36.99 -8.78 -21.84
CA GLN A 163 38.04 -9.60 -22.48
C GLN A 163 37.81 -9.62 -24.00
N ALA A 164 38.39 -8.67 -24.72
CA ALA A 164 38.51 -8.80 -26.17
C ALA A 164 39.49 -9.94 -26.47
N ARG A 165 39.01 -11.01 -27.13
CA ARG A 165 39.91 -12.03 -27.70
C ARG A 165 40.77 -11.35 -28.76
N ASP A 166 42.08 -11.29 -28.55
CA ASP A 166 43.04 -10.87 -29.57
C ASP A 166 42.86 -11.74 -30.82
N ARG A 167 42.25 -11.18 -31.86
CA ARG A 167 42.28 -11.78 -33.19
C ARG A 167 43.69 -11.60 -33.72
N ASN A 168 44.50 -12.64 -33.59
CA ASN A 168 45.80 -12.74 -34.26
C ASN A 168 45.61 -12.49 -35.77
N PRO A 169 46.16 -11.40 -36.35
CA PRO A 169 46.06 -11.14 -37.78
C PRO A 169 47.07 -12.04 -38.53
N GLN A 170 46.83 -13.35 -38.53
CA GLN A 170 47.59 -14.26 -39.37
C GLN A 170 47.05 -14.27 -40.81
N LYS A 171 47.79 -13.54 -41.65
CA LYS A 171 48.27 -14.00 -42.95
C LYS A 171 47.24 -14.08 -44.10
N LEU A 172 46.85 -12.91 -44.61
CA LEU A 172 46.56 -12.74 -46.05
C LEU A 172 47.80 -12.14 -46.73
N ARG A 173 48.88 -12.93 -46.88
CA ARG A 173 49.94 -12.63 -47.85
C ARG A 173 49.62 -13.38 -49.13
N GLY A 174 49.04 -12.67 -50.08
CA GLY A 174 48.85 -13.14 -51.44
C GLY A 174 50.17 -13.55 -52.07
N ALA A 175 50.18 -14.72 -52.72
CA ALA A 175 51.25 -15.15 -53.58
C ALA A 175 51.24 -14.30 -54.86
N ARG A 176 52.24 -13.43 -55.03
CA ARG A 176 52.59 -12.80 -56.31
C ARG A 176 54.09 -12.56 -56.36
N GLY A 177 54.73 -13.05 -57.43
CA GLY A 177 56.05 -12.60 -57.86
C GLY A 177 57.07 -13.71 -58.07
N GLY A 178 56.97 -14.40 -59.21
CA GLY A 178 58.02 -15.29 -59.69
C GLY A 178 59.30 -14.53 -60.04
N THR A 179 60.43 -15.06 -59.59
CA THR A 179 61.78 -14.55 -59.87
C THR A 179 62.21 -15.02 -61.25
N ARG A 180 62.45 -14.05 -62.14
CA ARG A 180 63.10 -14.22 -63.44
C ARG A 180 64.61 -14.20 -63.20
N GLN A 181 65.29 -15.35 -63.32
CA GLN A 181 66.76 -15.38 -63.40
C GLN A 181 67.21 -15.39 -64.86
N ARG A 182 68.07 -14.42 -65.18
CA ARG A 182 68.99 -14.43 -66.32
C ARG A 182 70.24 -15.22 -65.91
N GLN A 183 70.59 -16.24 -66.67
CA GLN A 183 71.93 -16.49 -67.21
C GLN A 183 71.81 -17.46 -68.37
#